data_AF-A0A0U4D7Z1-F1
#
_entry.id   AF-A0A0U4D7Z1-F1
#
_cell.length_a   1.000
_cell.length_b   1.000
_cell.length_c   1.000
_cell.angle_alpha   90.00
_cell.angle_beta   90.00
_cell.angle_gamma   90.00
#
_symmetry.space_group_name_H-M   'P 1'
#
loop_
_entity.id
_entity.type
_entity.pdbx_description
1 polymer ?
#
loop_
_entity_poly.entity_id
_entity_poly.type
_entity_poly.pdbx_seq_one_letter_code
_entity_poly.pdbx_strand_id
1 'polypeptide(L)'
;MFRGGLRFHKVRAYRFRAEGHSTAWHIEGAYDTLVEVVPSEWVGELLAAEPSETWGFWTIRHYLIYIDGEGAYEVAAQDVEWLPEENAP
;
A
#
# COMPACT_ATOMS: atom_id res chain seq x y z
N MET A 1 -6.36 6.88 22.75
CA MET A 1 -6.76 6.96 21.32
C MET A 1 -5.49 7.28 20.57
N PHE A 2 -4.90 6.30 19.88
CA PHE A 2 -3.71 6.51 19.08
C PHE A 2 -4.12 7.33 17.85
N ARG A 3 -3.62 8.57 17.74
CA ARG A 3 -3.91 9.48 16.62
C ARG A 3 -2.67 9.63 15.73
N GLY A 4 -1.98 8.52 15.48
CA GLY A 4 -0.96 8.40 14.43
C GLY A 4 -1.52 7.60 13.25
N GLY A 5 -0.74 7.48 12.17
CA GLY A 5 -1.15 6.65 11.04
C GLY A 5 -0.27 6.79 9.81
N LEU A 6 -0.63 6.06 8.76
CA LEU A 6 -0.03 6.18 7.43
C LEU A 6 -0.96 7.00 6.54
N ARG A 7 -0.42 7.97 5.82
CA ARG A 7 -1.15 8.68 4.76
C ARG A 7 -0.50 8.41 3.42
N PHE A 8 -1.28 7.86 2.49
CA PHE A 8 -0.86 7.65 1.11
C PHE A 8 -1.34 8.81 0.24
N HIS A 9 -0.44 9.38 -0.57
CA HIS A 9 -0.80 10.47 -1.48
C HIS A 9 -1.06 9.96 -2.89
N LYS A 10 -2.08 10.55 -3.53
CA LYS A 10 -2.51 10.23 -4.90
C LYS A 10 -2.70 8.73 -5.14
N VAL A 11 -3.42 8.08 -4.22
CA VAL A 11 -3.81 6.67 -4.34
C VAL A 11 -4.52 6.43 -5.67
N ARG A 12 -4.10 5.37 -6.37
CA ARG A 12 -4.68 4.90 -7.63
C ARG A 12 -5.58 3.71 -7.43
N ALA A 13 -5.12 2.78 -6.61
CA ALA A 13 -5.85 1.57 -6.28
C ALA A 13 -5.42 1.06 -4.90
N TYR A 14 -6.29 0.26 -4.30
CA TYR A 14 -5.98 -0.53 -3.13
C TYR A 14 -6.56 -1.93 -3.32
N ARG A 15 -5.92 -2.93 -2.73
CA ARG A 15 -6.48 -4.28 -2.60
C ARG A 15 -6.27 -4.78 -1.18
N PHE A 16 -7.21 -5.60 -0.74
CA PHE A 16 -7.22 -6.21 0.57
C PHE A 16 -7.34 -7.72 0.40
N ARG A 17 -6.60 -8.45 1.23
CA ARG A 17 -6.64 -9.89 1.31
C ARG A 17 -6.76 -10.29 2.77
N ALA A 18 -7.89 -10.91 3.11
CA ALA A 18 -8.11 -11.43 4.46
C ALA A 18 -6.98 -12.39 4.87
N GLU A 19 -6.68 -12.41 6.18
CA GLU A 19 -5.63 -13.24 6.78
C GLU A 19 -5.63 -14.69 6.25
N GLY A 20 -6.78 -15.37 6.28
CA GLY A 20 -6.90 -16.76 5.83
C GLY A 20 -6.61 -17.01 4.34
N HIS A 21 -6.48 -15.94 3.55
CA HIS A 21 -6.10 -15.99 2.13
C HIS A 21 -4.71 -15.42 1.85
N SER A 22 -4.01 -14.94 2.87
CA SER A 22 -2.64 -14.42 2.79
C SER A 22 -1.64 -15.56 2.71
N THR A 23 -0.71 -15.44 1.77
CA THR A 23 0.41 -16.39 1.61
C THR A 23 1.64 -15.88 2.35
N ALA A 24 2.67 -16.71 2.51
CA ALA A 24 3.95 -16.31 3.10
C ALA A 24 4.53 -15.03 2.46
N TRP A 25 4.35 -14.85 1.14
CA TRP A 25 4.76 -13.63 0.42
C TRP A 25 4.13 -12.35 0.97
N HIS A 26 2.88 -12.42 1.44
CA HIS A 26 2.19 -11.26 2.00
C HIS A 26 2.67 -10.92 3.42
N ILE A 27 3.30 -11.87 4.12
CA ILE A 27 3.62 -11.77 5.56
C ILE A 27 5.11 -11.51 5.77
N GLU A 28 5.98 -12.23 5.05
CA GLU A 28 7.43 -12.18 5.22
C GLU A 28 7.96 -10.76 4.96
N GLY A 29 8.47 -10.11 6.02
CA GLY A 29 8.99 -8.74 5.97
C GLY A 29 7.93 -7.63 6.02
N ALA A 30 6.65 -7.95 5.86
CA ALA A 30 5.55 -6.99 5.87
C ALA A 30 4.70 -7.02 7.16
N TYR A 31 4.95 -7.96 8.06
CA TYR A 31 4.28 -8.04 9.37
C TYR A 31 4.50 -6.75 10.18
N ASP A 32 3.42 -6.03 10.46
CA ASP A 32 3.40 -4.72 11.13
C ASP A 32 4.39 -3.70 10.55
N THR A 33 4.82 -3.90 9.30
CA THR A 33 5.87 -3.13 8.64
C THR A 33 5.40 -2.75 7.24
N LEU A 34 5.34 -1.45 6.94
CA LEU A 34 5.05 -1.00 5.59
C LEU A 34 6.28 -1.22 4.70
N VAL A 35 6.12 -2.00 3.64
CA VAL A 35 7.16 -2.29 2.65
C VAL A 35 6.76 -1.81 1.25
N GLU A 36 7.75 -1.47 0.43
CA GLU A 36 7.55 -1.21 -1.00
C GLU A 36 7.88 -2.49 -1.78
N VAL A 37 6.94 -2.95 -2.62
CA VAL A 37 7.07 -4.17 -3.43
C VAL A 37 7.70 -3.81 -4.77
N VAL A 38 8.94 -4.27 -5.01
CA VAL A 38 9.69 -4.04 -6.26
C VAL A 38 10.37 -5.35 -6.72
N PRO A 39 10.15 -5.82 -7.96
CA PRO A 39 9.21 -5.29 -8.96
C PRO A 39 7.74 -5.57 -8.61
N SER A 40 6.81 -4.77 -9.16
CA SER A 40 5.37 -4.92 -8.94
C SER A 40 4.62 -5.17 -10.24
N GLU A 41 4.18 -6.42 -10.47
CA GLU A 41 3.33 -6.79 -11.60
C GLU A 41 2.01 -6.03 -11.58
N TRP A 42 1.43 -5.86 -10.39
CA TRP A 42 0.18 -5.13 -10.20
C TRP A 42 0.27 -3.66 -10.63
N VAL A 43 1.38 -2.98 -10.37
CA VAL A 43 1.60 -1.62 -10.88
C VAL A 43 1.72 -1.63 -12.41
N GLY A 44 2.36 -2.65 -12.99
CA GLY A 44 2.39 -2.84 -14.44
C GLY A 44 1.00 -2.98 -15.05
N GLU A 45 0.12 -3.76 -14.42
CA GLU A 45 -1.29 -3.89 -14.82
C GLU A 45 -2.05 -2.56 -14.72
N LEU A 46 -1.89 -1.83 -13.61
CA LEU A 46 -2.53 -0.53 -13.40
C LEU A 46 -2.09 0.48 -14.47
N LEU A 47 -0.78 0.54 -14.77
CA LEU A 47 -0.24 1.39 -15.81
C LEU A 47 -0.77 0.99 -17.20
N ALA A 48 -0.90 -0.30 -17.50
CA ALA A 48 -1.43 -0.76 -18.78
C ALA A 48 -2.92 -0.43 -18.97
N ALA A 49 -3.66 -0.24 -17.87
CA ALA A 49 -5.07 0.15 -17.88
C ALA A 49 -5.30 1.66 -17.93
N GLU A 50 -4.28 2.50 -17.70
CA GLU A 50 -4.43 3.95 -17.78
C GLU A 50 -4.67 4.41 -19.23
N PRO A 51 -5.51 5.44 -19.45
CA PRO A 51 -5.61 6.11 -20.74
C PRO A 51 -4.23 6.54 -21.25
N SER A 52 -4.00 6.41 -22.56
CA SER A 52 -2.71 6.76 -23.20
C SER A 52 -2.31 8.22 -22.98
N GLU A 53 -3.28 9.10 -22.75
CA GLU A 53 -3.09 10.53 -22.48
C GLU A 53 -2.56 10.83 -21.07
N THR A 54 -2.67 9.88 -20.13
CA THR A 54 -2.21 10.03 -18.74
C THR A 54 -0.98 9.18 -18.42
N TRP A 55 -0.47 8.45 -19.42
CA TRP A 55 0.64 7.55 -19.23
C TRP A 55 1.95 8.29 -18.93
N GLY A 56 2.63 7.91 -17.84
CA GLY A 56 3.92 8.48 -17.44
C GLY A 56 3.85 9.83 -16.73
N PHE A 57 2.67 10.40 -16.49
CA PHE A 57 2.52 11.67 -15.75
C PHE A 57 2.76 11.52 -14.25
N TRP A 58 2.68 10.30 -13.72
CA TRP A 58 2.75 10.04 -12.28
C TRP A 58 3.60 8.80 -11.99
N THR A 59 4.39 8.88 -10.92
CA THR A 59 5.03 7.69 -10.34
C THR A 59 4.01 6.93 -9.52
N ILE A 60 3.87 5.62 -9.77
CA ILE A 60 3.04 4.72 -8.97
C ILE A 60 3.95 3.70 -8.30
N ARG A 61 3.85 3.60 -6.98
CA ARG A 61 4.58 2.66 -6.12
C ARG A 61 3.60 1.70 -5.49
N HIS A 62 4.05 0.48 -5.23
CA HIS A 62 3.25 -0.55 -4.58
C HIS A 62 3.69 -0.70 -3.12
N TYR A 63 2.81 -0.36 -2.20
CA TYR A 63 3.01 -0.56 -0.77
C TYR A 63 2.23 -1.77 -0.27
N LEU A 64 2.82 -2.52 0.65
CA LEU A 64 2.20 -3.67 1.33
C LEU A 64 2.43 -3.54 2.84
N ILE A 65 1.40 -3.81 3.62
CA ILE A 65 1.49 -4.05 5.07
C ILE A 65 0.60 -5.22 5.44
N TYR A 66 1.10 -6.12 6.27
CA TYR A 66 0.33 -7.21 6.86
C TYR A 66 0.00 -6.86 8.31
N ILE A 67 -1.28 -6.97 8.66
CA ILE A 67 -1.80 -6.71 10.00
C ILE A 67 -2.34 -8.03 10.56
N ASP A 68 -1.82 -8.45 11.70
CA ASP A 68 -2.29 -9.65 12.39
C ASP A 68 -3.78 -9.54 12.76
N GLY A 69 -4.54 -10.61 12.50
CA GLY A 69 -5.99 -10.64 12.69
C GLY A 69 -6.83 -10.02 11.57
N GLU A 70 -6.23 -9.27 10.64
CA GLU A 70 -6.95 -8.60 9.54
C GLU A 70 -6.52 -9.17 8.17
N GLY A 71 -5.21 -9.20 7.91
CA GLY A 71 -4.61 -9.66 6.66
C GLY A 71 -3.74 -8.60 5.97
N ALA A 72 -3.61 -8.72 4.65
CA ALA A 72 -2.72 -7.89 3.85
C ALA A 72 -3.45 -6.72 3.17
N TYR A 73 -2.93 -5.51 3.40
CA TYR A 73 -3.34 -4.29 2.73
C TYR A 73 -2.27 -3.88 1.73
N GLU A 74 -2.70 -3.68 0.49
CA GLU A 74 -1.84 -3.27 -0.59
C GLU A 74 -2.36 -1.98 -1.21
N VAL A 75 -1.47 -1.00 -1.41
CA VAL A 75 -1.83 0.34 -1.88
C VAL A 75 -0.91 0.74 -3.02
N ALA A 76 -1.51 1.10 -4.16
CA ALA A 76 -0.82 1.73 -5.28
C ALA A 76 -0.95 3.26 -5.13
N ALA A 77 0.14 3.95 -4.80
CA ALA A 77 0.15 5.38 -4.52
C ALA A 77 1.44 6.05 -5.01
N GLN A 78 1.48 7.38 -5.02
CA GLN A 78 2.69 8.11 -5.40
C GLN A 78 3.77 8.03 -4.32
N ASP A 79 3.36 8.24 -3.08
CA ASP A 79 4.21 8.24 -1.89
C ASP A 79 3.36 8.02 -0.63
N VAL A 80 4.05 7.88 0.51
CA VAL A 80 3.47 7.64 1.83
C VAL A 80 4.20 8.48 2.88
N GLU A 81 3.45 9.03 3.84
CA GLU A 81 3.99 9.71 5.01
C GLU A 81 3.51 9.07 6.31
N TRP A 82 4.37 9.08 7.33
CA TRP A 82 4.02 8.76 8.70
C TRP A 82 3.42 9.99 9.38
N LEU A 83 2.20 9.88 9.89
CA LEU A 83 1.54 10.92 10.66
C LEU A 83 1.97 10.81 12.13
N PRO A 84 2.33 11.94 12.77
CA PRO A 84 2.72 11.96 14.16
C PRO A 84 1.56 11.51 15.04
N GLU A 85 1.88 10.85 16.15
CA GLU A 85 0.89 10.53 17.17
C GLU A 85 0.46 11.83 17.88
N GLU A 86 -0.79 12.29 17.67
CA GLU A 86 -1.30 13.40 18.48
C GLU A 86 -1.51 12.93 19.92
N ASN A 87 -0.80 13.55 20.87
CA ASN A 87 -1.17 13.50 22.27
C ASN A 87 -2.55 14.16 22.42
N ALA A 88 -3.58 13.37 22.74
CA ALA A 88 -4.88 13.93 23.07
C ALA A 88 -4.75 14.85 24.31
N PRO A 89 -5.44 16.01 24.34
CA PRO A 89 -5.48 16.88 25.51
C PRO A 89 -6.19 16.24 26.71
#